data_AF-A0A200R2U5-F1
#
_entry.id   AF-A0A200R2U5-F1
#
_cell.length_a   1.000
_cell.length_b   1.000
_cell.length_c   1.000
_cell.angle_alpha   90.00
_cell.angle_beta   90.00
_cell.angle_gamma   90.00
#
_symmetry.space_group_name_H-M   'P 1'
#
loop_
_entity.id
_entity.type
_entity.pdbx_description
1 polymer ?
#
loop_
_entity_poly.entity_id
_entity_poly.type
_entity_poly.pdbx_seq_one_letter_code
_entity_poly.pdbx_strand_id
1 'polypeptide(L)'
;MIEGKPEYEVTMVNSCNCTQLNVKVNCKGFNTVEEVDPTIFSKEEGTGLCLLKNGQPIYRDETIKFKYAWDASVDFTPAIFTQACS
;
A
#
# COMPACT_ATOMS: atom_id res chain seq x y z
N MET A 1 11.79 -13.60 -9.59
CA MET A 1 12.71 -13.44 -8.45
C MET A 1 13.59 -12.25 -8.76
N ILE A 2 13.75 -11.34 -7.81
CA ILE A 2 14.62 -10.16 -7.89
C ILE A 2 15.70 -10.34 -6.83
N GLU A 3 16.97 -10.29 -7.22
CA GLU A 3 18.12 -10.52 -6.32
C GLU A 3 18.00 -11.78 -5.42
N GLY A 4 17.44 -12.86 -5.97
CA GLY A 4 17.25 -14.13 -5.25
C GLY A 4 16.09 -14.13 -4.25
N LYS A 5 15.27 -13.07 -4.20
CA LYS A 5 14.04 -12.99 -3.40
C LYS A 5 12.80 -13.30 -4.27
N PRO A 6 11.76 -13.95 -3.71
CA PRO A 6 10.48 -14.04 -4.38
C PRO A 6 9.86 -12.66 -4.57
N GLU A 7 9.13 -12.49 -5.66
CA GLU A 7 8.41 -11.26 -6.02
C GLU A 7 6.92 -11.47 -5.71
N TYR A 8 6.30 -10.47 -5.10
CA TYR A 8 4.89 -10.46 -4.73
C TYR A 8 4.19 -9.29 -5.41
N GLU A 9 3.04 -9.54 -6.04
CA GLU A 9 2.18 -8.49 -6.58
C GLU A 9 1.10 -8.14 -5.56
N VAL A 10 1.01 -6.85 -5.22
CA VAL A 10 0.01 -6.31 -4.32
C VAL A 10 -1.04 -5.59 -5.15
N THR A 11 -2.31 -5.90 -4.90
CA THR A 11 -3.45 -5.21 -5.50
C THR A 11 -4.39 -4.76 -4.39
N MET A 12 -4.63 -3.45 -4.30
CA MET A 12 -5.58 -2.86 -3.37
C MET A 12 -6.65 -2.12 -4.16
N VAL A 13 -7.92 -2.38 -3.86
CA VAL A 13 -9.06 -1.75 -4.54
C VAL A 13 -9.86 -0.99 -3.50
N ASN A 14 -10.21 0.27 -3.79
CA ASN A 14 -11.21 0.96 -3.00
C ASN A 14 -12.62 0.49 -3.41
N SER A 15 -13.11 -0.53 -2.70
CA SER A 15 -14.47 -1.06 -2.86
C SER A 15 -15.53 -0.23 -2.12
N CYS A 16 -15.15 0.86 -1.45
CA CYS A 16 -16.10 1.74 -0.79
C CYS A 16 -16.82 2.61 -1.82
N ASN A 17 -18.09 2.95 -1.54
CA ASN A 17 -18.86 3.87 -2.37
C ASN A 17 -18.28 5.29 -2.42
N CYS A 18 -17.46 5.65 -1.43
CA CYS A 18 -16.90 6.98 -1.26
C CYS A 18 -15.39 6.99 -1.54
N THR A 19 -14.89 8.16 -1.91
CA THR A 19 -13.45 8.41 -2.03
C THR A 19 -12.77 8.24 -0.67
N GLN A 20 -11.65 7.53 -0.65
CA GLN A 20 -10.82 7.37 0.54
C GLN A 20 -9.62 8.32 0.45
N LEU A 21 -9.31 9.00 1.56
CA LEU A 21 -8.19 9.94 1.69
C LEU A 21 -7.27 9.48 2.81
N ASN A 22 -5.99 9.87 2.73
CA ASN A 22 -5.00 9.57 3.78
C ASN A 22 -4.98 8.09 4.19
N VAL A 23 -5.11 7.19 3.21
CA VAL A 23 -5.21 5.76 3.48
C VAL A 23 -3.85 5.22 3.89
N LYS A 24 -3.80 4.64 5.09
CA LYS A 24 -2.66 3.93 5.65
C LYS A 24 -3.04 2.48 5.89
N VAL A 25 -2.11 1.58 5.55
CA VAL A 25 -2.24 0.15 5.77
C VAL A 25 -1.19 -0.33 6.77
N ASN A 26 -1.52 -1.40 7.50
CA ASN A 26 -0.51 -2.13 8.26
C ASN A 26 0.49 -2.75 7.28
N CYS A 27 1.77 -2.53 7.51
CA CYS A 27 2.85 -3.09 6.68
C CYS A 27 4.06 -3.48 7.55
N LYS A 28 3.82 -3.87 8.80
CA LYS A 28 4.89 -4.32 9.70
C LYS A 28 5.63 -5.50 9.10
N GLY A 29 6.96 -5.41 9.03
CA GLY A 29 7.79 -6.43 8.39
C GLY A 29 7.98 -6.23 6.89
N PHE A 30 7.34 -5.22 6.28
CA PHE A 30 7.62 -4.83 4.91
C PHE A 30 9.06 -4.33 4.75
N ASN A 31 9.71 -4.93 3.76
CA ASN A 31 10.98 -4.51 3.22
C ASN A 31 11.03 -5.02 1.77
N THR A 32 11.96 -4.50 0.97
CA THR A 32 12.05 -4.86 -0.44
C THR A 32 13.46 -4.64 -0.96
N VAL A 33 13.93 -5.52 -1.84
CA VAL A 33 15.12 -5.30 -2.68
C VAL A 33 14.77 -4.70 -4.04
N GLU A 34 13.48 -4.70 -4.38
CA GLU A 34 12.93 -4.08 -5.58
C GLU A 34 12.43 -2.67 -5.25
N GLU A 35 12.80 -1.67 -6.05
CA GLU A 35 12.34 -0.30 -5.86
C GLU A 35 10.82 -0.21 -6.07
N VAL A 36 10.12 0.31 -5.06
CA VAL A 36 8.68 0.61 -5.13
C VAL A 36 8.52 2.11 -5.27
N ASP A 37 7.69 2.54 -6.23
CA ASP A 37 7.41 3.96 -6.45
C ASP A 37 6.83 4.59 -5.16
N PRO A 38 7.57 5.53 -4.52
CA PRO A 38 7.13 6.14 -3.27
C PRO A 38 5.89 6.99 -3.43
N THR A 39 5.52 7.38 -4.67
CA THR A 39 4.26 8.07 -4.95
C THR A 39 3.05 7.17 -4.88
N ILE A 40 3.24 5.84 -4.98
CA ILE A 40 2.19 4.83 -4.90
C ILE A 40 2.13 4.23 -3.49
N PHE A 41 3.28 3.90 -2.93
CA PHE A 41 3.39 3.21 -1.64
C PHE A 41 4.66 3.64 -0.90
N SER A 42 4.51 4.18 0.31
CA SER A 42 5.64 4.62 1.12
C SER A 42 5.51 4.14 2.57
N LYS A 43 6.63 3.76 3.18
CA LYS A 43 6.68 3.30 4.56
C LYS A 43 6.80 4.49 5.51
N GLU A 44 5.95 4.53 6.54
CA GLU A 44 6.06 5.50 7.63
C GLU A 44 6.98 4.93 8.72
N GLU A 45 8.24 5.32 8.69
CA GLU A 45 9.27 4.81 9.59
C GLU A 45 8.89 4.91 11.07
N GLY A 46 9.14 3.83 11.82
CA GLY A 46 8.84 3.72 13.25
C GLY A 46 7.37 3.46 13.61
N THR A 47 6.43 3.50 12.66
CA THR A 47 4.99 3.31 12.94
C THR A 47 4.47 1.91 12.63
N GLY A 48 5.13 1.18 11.71
CA GLY A 48 4.60 -0.08 11.15
C GLY A 48 3.45 0.12 10.16
N LEU A 49 3.16 1.37 9.80
CA LEU A 49 2.16 1.76 8.81
C LEU A 49 2.84 2.19 7.50
N CYS A 50 2.11 2.04 6.40
CA CYS A 50 2.51 2.50 5.08
C CYS A 50 1.39 3.35 4.48
N LEU A 51 1.78 4.44 3.83
CA LEU A 51 0.89 5.39 3.19
C LEU A 51 0.68 5.02 1.72
N LEU A 52 -0.59 5.06 1.31
CA LEU A 52 -0.97 4.86 -0.09
C LEU A 52 -1.09 6.20 -0.81
N LYS A 53 -0.64 6.25 -2.06
CA LYS A 53 -0.74 7.41 -2.96
C LYS A 53 -0.34 8.76 -2.33
N ASN A 54 0.64 8.78 -1.41
CA ASN A 54 0.98 9.99 -0.63
C ASN A 54 -0.23 10.68 0.02
N GLY A 55 -1.24 9.91 0.43
CA GLY A 55 -2.47 10.41 1.05
C GLY A 55 -3.48 11.02 0.07
N GLN A 56 -3.20 11.00 -1.23
CA GLN A 56 -4.12 11.47 -2.27
C GLN A 56 -5.43 10.65 -2.30
N PRO A 57 -6.49 11.22 -2.92
CA PRO A 57 -7.73 10.52 -3.19
C PRO A 57 -7.52 9.16 -3.85
N ILE A 58 -8.15 8.14 -3.29
CA ILE A 58 -8.41 6.85 -3.93
C ILE A 58 -9.90 6.82 -4.24
N TYR A 59 -10.25 6.97 -5.50
CA TYR A 59 -11.64 7.00 -5.94
C TYR A 59 -12.28 5.62 -5.84
N ARG A 60 -13.61 5.58 -5.91
CA ARG A 60 -14.35 4.33 -5.99
C ARG A 60 -13.85 3.47 -7.16
N ASP A 61 -13.65 2.19 -6.91
CA ASP A 61 -13.16 1.18 -7.87
C ASP A 61 -11.74 1.45 -8.40
N GLU A 62 -11.06 2.49 -7.88
CA GLU A 62 -9.65 2.73 -8.19
C GLU A 62 -8.78 1.62 -7.61
N THR A 63 -7.84 1.16 -8.41
CA THR A 63 -6.93 0.07 -8.06
C THR A 63 -5.50 0.59 -7.93
N ILE A 64 -4.89 0.33 -6.78
CA ILE A 64 -3.47 0.54 -6.53
C ILE A 64 -2.77 -0.80 -6.73
N LYS A 65 -1.73 -0.81 -7.56
CA LYS A 65 -0.89 -1.99 -7.79
C LYS A 65 0.57 -1.62 -7.69
N PHE A 66 1.33 -2.48 -7.03
CA PHE A 66 2.78 -2.44 -7.02
C PHE A 66 3.32 -3.84 -6.76
N LYS A 67 4.60 -4.03 -7.06
CA LYS A 67 5.33 -5.26 -6.77
C LYS A 67 6.41 -4.98 -5.77
N TYR A 68 6.78 -6.00 -5.01
CA TYR A 68 7.95 -5.94 -4.14
C TYR A 68 8.59 -7.31 -4.06
N ALA A 69 9.88 -7.34 -3.75
CA ALA A 69 10.62 -8.58 -3.63
C ALA A 69 11.29 -8.68 -2.26
N TRP A 70 10.93 -9.72 -1.49
CA TRP A 70 11.45 -9.92 -0.13
C TRP A 70 11.39 -11.38 0.30
N ASP A 71 12.02 -11.73 1.43
CA ASP A 71 12.04 -13.10 1.95
C ASP A 71 10.64 -13.62 2.36
N ALA A 72 9.74 -12.73 2.76
CA ALA A 72 8.40 -13.10 3.24
C ALA A 72 7.32 -12.17 2.66
N SER A 73 6.12 -12.72 2.49
CA SER A 73 4.93 -11.94 2.17
C SER A 73 4.47 -11.12 3.37
N VAL A 74 3.81 -9.99 3.11
CA VAL A 74 3.24 -9.10 4.13
C VAL A 74 1.74 -9.03 3.93
N ASP A 75 0.99 -9.16 5.03
CA ASP A 75 -0.45 -8.97 5.03
C ASP A 75 -0.79 -7.49 5.19
N PHE A 76 -1.14 -6.84 4.09
CA PHE A 76 -1.60 -5.46 4.10
C PHE A 76 -3.07 -5.38 4.49
N THR A 77 -3.36 -4.68 5.59
CA THR A 77 -4.74 -4.45 6.06
C THR A 77 -4.99 -2.96 6.27
N PRO A 78 -6.17 -2.43 5.92
CA PRO A 78 -6.52 -1.03 6.19
C PRO A 78 -6.39 -0.71 7.68
N ALA A 79 -5.72 0.38 8.03
CA ALA A 79 -5.51 0.81 9.42
C ALA A 79 -6.14 2.18 9.69
N ILE A 80 -5.84 3.17 8.84
CA ILE A 80 -6.33 4.56 8.99
C ILE A 80 -6.79 5.04 7.62
N PHE A 81 -7.94 5.71 7.56
CA PHE A 81 -8.46 6.32 6.34
C PHE A 81 -9.49 7.39 6.70
N THR A 82 -9.68 8.36 5.81
CA THR A 82 -10.77 9.35 5.89
C THR A 82 -11.73 9.12 4.73
N GLN A 83 -13.01 9.01 5.02
CA GLN A 83 -14.05 8.84 4.00
C GLN A 83 -14.59 10.20 3.58
N ALA A 84 -14.58 10.47 2.27
CA ALA A 84 -15.19 11.66 1.68
C ALA A 84 -16.39 11.23 0.82
N CYS A 85 -17.59 11.34 1.40
CA CYS A 85 -18.86 11.06 0.73
C CYS A 85 -19.56 12.37 0.38
N SER A 86 -20.22 12.40 -0.78
CA SER A 86 -21.03 13.54 -1.27
C SER A 86 -22.48 13.15 -1.40
#